data_AF-A0A9P1MC06-F1
#
_entry.id   AF-A0A9P1MC06-F1
#
_cell.length_a   1.000
_cell.length_b   1.000
_cell.length_c   1.000
_cell.angle_alpha   90.00
_cell.angle_beta   90.00
_cell.angle_gamma   90.00
#
_symmetry.space_group_name_H-M   'P 1'
#
loop_
_entity.id
_entity.type
_entity.pdbx_description
1 polymer ?
#
loop_
_entity_poly.entity_id
_entity_poly.type
_entity_poly.pdbx_seq_one_letter_code
_entity_poly.pdbx_strand_id
1 'polypeptide(L)'
;MRRHPRFDPGPPGSRALAASDRALRPRVRLLQDEEVPSMHVNLETIKACRLDKLLADILNPKHHPRRAPEELLDLVAKASQLQGKWAARFGEDFTSIDDVRSLELKQTGYLKDLYLSVEDGNPAWRIREGRAPSVEVVTNTSLELGQWFINMACARRSGMSGNSIETLAKNGIKVLPLLWGREEQIDKDVTRYIRDGDASEMVHSLLTQVGQKVHILRGYKLRSPHAPEAGIRYDGLYIIRSFGLKLDPHKETYCMSLNMEQAPGQGRVETLQPIPRPSQLDDWKLYEKFEEHEIKRAGVDDEYGTWRTMQKRDPVVF
;
A
#
# COMPACT_ATOMS: atom_id res chain seq x y z
N MET A 1 33.26 10.34 49.53
CA MET A 1 34.07 10.24 48.28
C MET A 1 33.65 9.01 47.49
N ARG A 2 33.02 9.22 46.32
CA ARG A 2 33.01 8.39 45.10
C ARG A 2 31.90 8.96 44.20
N ARG A 3 32.28 9.82 43.26
CA ARG A 3 31.39 10.37 42.22
C ARG A 3 31.37 9.38 41.06
N HIS A 4 30.18 8.92 40.68
CA HIS A 4 29.96 8.21 39.42
C HIS A 4 30.07 9.18 38.24
N PRO A 5 30.63 8.77 37.08
CA PRO A 5 30.70 9.60 35.90
C PRO A 5 29.33 9.72 35.23
N ARG A 6 28.94 10.95 34.88
CA ARG A 6 27.78 11.23 34.04
C ARG A 6 28.07 10.74 32.62
N PHE A 7 27.22 9.85 32.11
CA PHE A 7 27.13 9.56 30.68
C PHE A 7 26.34 10.69 30.03
N ASP A 8 27.01 11.56 29.28
CA ASP A 8 26.35 12.48 28.35
C ASP A 8 26.00 11.70 27.07
N PRO A 9 24.72 11.60 26.68
CA PRO A 9 24.36 11.14 25.35
C PRO A 9 24.67 12.27 24.35
N GLY A 10 25.68 12.05 23.51
CA GLY A 10 26.01 12.94 22.40
C GLY A 10 24.81 13.18 21.46
N PRO A 11 24.84 14.26 20.66
CA PRO A 11 23.66 14.74 19.93
C PRO A 11 23.18 13.72 18.87
N PRO A 12 21.88 13.70 18.53
CA PRO A 12 21.26 12.68 17.68
C PRO A 12 21.70 12.67 16.21
N GLY A 13 22.68 13.48 15.81
CA GLY A 13 23.06 13.69 14.41
C GLY A 13 24.00 12.63 13.81
N SER A 14 24.74 11.86 14.61
CA SER A 14 25.81 11.00 14.07
C SER A 14 25.34 9.65 13.49
N ARG A 15 24.13 9.18 13.81
CA ARG A 15 23.59 7.92 13.26
C ARG A 15 22.89 8.10 11.90
N ALA A 16 22.40 9.30 11.59
CA ALA A 16 21.74 9.60 10.32
C ALA A 16 22.74 9.73 9.16
N LEU A 17 23.93 10.30 9.40
CA LEU A 17 24.98 10.40 8.38
C LEU A 17 25.59 9.05 7.99
N ALA A 18 25.76 8.13 8.95
CA ALA A 18 26.31 6.80 8.69
C ALA A 18 25.36 5.90 7.85
N ALA A 19 24.04 6.13 7.95
CA ALA A 19 23.04 5.45 7.11
C ALA A 19 23.02 6.02 5.68
N SER A 20 23.22 7.33 5.52
CA SER A 20 23.39 7.97 4.20
C SER A 20 24.63 7.46 3.47
N ASP A 21 25.78 7.33 4.15
CA ASP A 21 27.05 6.96 3.52
C ASP A 21 27.06 5.51 2.97
N ARG A 22 26.26 4.61 3.56
CA ARG A 22 26.15 3.21 3.10
C ARG A 22 25.19 3.05 1.90
N ALA A 23 24.24 3.97 1.71
CA ALA A 23 23.34 4.02 0.56
C ALA A 23 23.90 4.83 -0.63
N LEU A 24 24.95 5.64 -0.41
CA LEU A 24 25.59 6.48 -1.43
C LEU A 24 26.65 5.74 -2.27
N ARG A 25 27.29 4.69 -1.75
CA ARG A 25 28.35 3.95 -2.46
C ARG A 25 27.92 3.22 -3.75
N PRO A 26 26.70 2.64 -3.85
CA PRO A 26 26.22 2.09 -5.13
C PRO A 26 25.93 3.18 -6.19
N ARG A 27 25.71 4.44 -5.77
CA ARG A 27 25.18 5.51 -6.63
C ARG A 27 26.22 6.19 -7.52
N VAL A 28 27.49 6.22 -7.08
CA VAL A 28 28.60 6.78 -7.88
C VAL A 28 29.04 5.82 -9.00
N ARG A 29 28.78 4.52 -8.85
CA ARG A 29 29.26 3.46 -9.75
C ARG A 29 28.53 3.43 -11.09
N LEU A 30 27.26 3.84 -11.14
CA LEU A 30 26.45 3.87 -12.37
C LEU A 30 26.92 4.93 -13.36
N LEU A 31 27.45 6.06 -12.86
CA LEU A 31 28.02 7.12 -13.71
C LEU A 31 29.37 6.70 -14.30
N GLN A 32 30.16 5.96 -13.54
CA GLN A 32 31.44 5.41 -13.99
C GLN A 32 31.24 4.31 -15.05
N ASP A 33 30.17 3.51 -14.95
CA ASP A 33 29.84 2.49 -15.96
C ASP A 33 29.42 3.12 -17.31
N GLU A 34 28.79 4.29 -17.29
CA GLU A 34 28.46 5.08 -18.51
C GLU A 34 29.64 5.88 -19.08
N GLU A 35 30.82 5.83 -18.46
CA GLU A 35 32.07 6.41 -18.98
C GLU A 35 32.97 5.35 -19.63
N VAL A 36 32.70 4.06 -19.42
CA VAL A 36 33.47 2.95 -19.98
C VAL A 36 32.67 2.29 -21.13
N PRO A 37 33.28 1.97 -22.29
CA PRO A 37 32.57 1.37 -23.43
C PRO A 37 31.92 0.00 -23.17
N SER A 38 32.15 -0.59 -21.99
CA SER A 38 31.46 -1.80 -21.55
C SER A 38 30.12 -1.41 -20.92
N MET A 39 29.13 -1.15 -21.76
CA MET A 39 27.77 -0.81 -21.37
C MET A 39 27.07 -1.97 -20.65
N HIS A 40 27.18 -2.09 -19.32
CA HIS A 40 26.54 -3.18 -18.58
C HIS A 40 25.08 -2.89 -18.22
N VAL A 41 24.70 -1.62 -18.07
CA VAL A 41 23.30 -1.26 -17.81
C VAL A 41 22.52 -1.15 -19.12
N ASN A 42 21.61 -2.11 -19.33
CA ASN A 42 20.63 -2.11 -20.42
C ASN A 42 19.25 -1.63 -19.93
N LEU A 43 18.34 -1.36 -20.87
CA LEU A 43 17.00 -0.87 -20.56
C LEU A 43 16.20 -1.81 -19.65
N GLU A 44 16.31 -3.13 -19.86
CA GLU A 44 15.66 -4.12 -19.00
C GLU A 44 16.16 -4.06 -17.55
N THR A 45 17.45 -3.81 -17.34
CA THR A 45 18.02 -3.62 -16.00
C THR A 45 17.49 -2.33 -15.35
N ILE A 46 17.42 -1.23 -16.11
CA ILE A 46 16.81 0.03 -15.64
C ILE A 46 15.36 -0.20 -15.22
N LYS A 47 14.57 -0.87 -16.07
CA LYS A 47 13.15 -1.18 -15.84
C LYS A 47 12.98 -2.11 -14.62
N ALA A 48 13.69 -3.23 -14.58
CA ALA A 48 13.55 -4.24 -13.53
C ALA A 48 14.00 -3.73 -12.16
N CYS A 49 15.09 -2.96 -12.11
CA CYS A 49 15.61 -2.38 -10.87
C CYS A 49 14.98 -1.02 -10.52
N ARG A 50 14.06 -0.50 -11.34
CA ARG A 50 13.40 0.82 -11.18
C ARG A 50 14.38 1.98 -11.00
N LEU A 51 15.49 1.94 -11.73
CA LEU A 51 16.50 2.99 -11.66
C LEU A 51 15.98 4.33 -12.19
N ASP A 52 15.05 4.29 -13.15
CA ASP A 52 14.31 5.46 -13.63
C ASP A 52 13.49 6.13 -12.52
N LYS A 53 12.85 5.35 -11.64
CA LYS A 53 12.11 5.86 -10.48
C LYS A 53 13.03 6.45 -9.42
N LEU A 54 14.14 5.79 -9.17
CA LEU A 54 15.17 6.33 -8.28
C LEU A 54 15.71 7.67 -8.80
N LEU A 55 15.97 7.81 -10.10
CA LEU A 55 16.37 9.08 -10.70
C LEU A 55 15.27 10.14 -10.55
N ALA A 56 14.02 9.80 -10.86
CA ALA A 56 12.90 10.72 -10.70
C ALA A 56 12.77 11.21 -9.25
N ASP A 57 12.97 10.33 -8.26
CA ASP A 57 12.92 10.68 -6.84
C ASP A 57 14.08 11.58 -6.40
N ILE A 58 15.30 11.35 -6.91
CA ILE A 58 16.47 12.21 -6.66
C ILE A 58 16.26 13.58 -7.29
N LEU A 59 15.69 13.64 -8.49
CA LEU A 59 15.48 14.89 -9.23
C LEU A 59 14.29 15.69 -8.73
N ASN A 60 13.38 15.09 -7.95
CA ASN A 60 12.18 15.75 -7.45
C ASN A 60 12.51 16.78 -6.34
N PRO A 61 12.32 18.10 -6.58
CA PRO A 61 12.64 19.13 -5.59
C PRO A 61 11.82 19.03 -4.30
N LYS A 62 10.65 18.39 -4.33
CA LYS A 62 9.79 18.19 -3.15
C LYS A 62 10.43 17.28 -2.10
N HIS A 63 11.38 16.43 -2.52
CA HIS A 63 12.09 15.52 -1.63
C HIS A 63 13.36 16.15 -1.04
N HIS A 64 13.69 17.38 -1.44
CA HIS A 64 14.89 18.06 -0.99
C HIS A 64 14.62 18.91 0.25
N PRO A 65 15.56 18.98 1.21
CA PRO A 65 15.44 19.91 2.31
C PRO A 65 15.46 21.36 1.79
N ARG A 66 14.80 22.28 2.50
CA ARG A 66 14.76 23.72 2.14
C ARG A 66 16.14 24.35 1.93
N ARG A 67 17.17 23.79 2.58
CA ARG A 67 18.58 24.12 2.35
C ARG A 67 19.30 22.82 2.02
N ALA A 68 19.50 22.58 0.73
CA ALA A 68 20.20 21.40 0.23
C ALA A 68 21.70 21.50 0.55
N PRO A 69 22.30 20.45 1.14
CA PRO A 69 23.76 20.33 1.22
C PRO A 69 24.38 20.28 -0.18
N GLU A 70 25.64 20.72 -0.31
CA GLU A 70 26.38 20.68 -1.59
C GLU A 70 26.44 19.27 -2.19
N GLU A 71 26.61 18.25 -1.33
CA GLU A 71 26.67 16.85 -1.77
C GLU A 71 25.37 16.39 -2.47
N LEU A 72 24.22 16.92 -2.02
CA LEU A 72 22.93 16.63 -2.64
C LEU A 72 22.80 17.36 -3.99
N LEU A 73 23.29 18.60 -4.08
CA LEU A 73 23.29 19.36 -5.34
C LEU A 73 24.17 18.66 -6.40
N ASP A 74 25.35 18.17 -6.00
CA ASP A 74 26.22 17.38 -6.85
C ASP A 74 25.55 16.09 -7.31
N LEU A 75 24.86 15.40 -6.41
CA LEU A 75 24.11 14.19 -6.73
C LEU A 75 22.97 14.48 -7.72
N VAL A 76 22.24 15.58 -7.54
CA VAL A 76 21.17 16.01 -8.44
C VAL A 76 21.73 16.35 -9.83
N ALA A 77 22.85 17.07 -9.90
CA ALA A 77 23.52 17.38 -11.16
C ALA A 77 23.93 16.10 -11.91
N LYS A 78 24.53 15.15 -11.19
CA LYS A 78 24.91 13.83 -11.71
C LYS A 78 23.71 13.01 -12.18
N ALA A 79 22.62 12.97 -11.38
CA ALA A 79 21.39 12.28 -11.74
C ALA A 79 20.75 12.87 -13.01
N SER A 80 20.79 14.19 -13.16
CA SER A 80 20.27 14.90 -14.34
C SER A 80 21.09 14.56 -15.59
N GLN A 81 22.42 14.54 -15.47
CA GLN A 81 23.30 14.11 -16.55
C GLN A 81 23.03 12.66 -16.95
N LEU A 82 22.86 11.75 -15.98
CA LEU A 82 22.57 10.34 -16.24
C LEU A 82 21.22 10.17 -16.95
N GLN A 83 20.19 10.89 -16.51
CA GLN A 83 18.89 10.90 -17.17
C GLN A 83 19.01 11.36 -18.63
N GLY A 84 19.79 12.42 -18.89
CA GLY A 84 20.07 12.89 -20.24
C GLY A 84 20.79 11.85 -21.10
N LYS A 85 21.80 11.16 -20.55
CA LYS A 85 22.51 10.08 -21.25
C LYS A 85 21.58 8.91 -21.60
N TRP A 86 20.75 8.46 -20.65
CA TRP A 86 19.80 7.37 -20.90
C TRP A 86 18.71 7.76 -21.89
N ALA A 87 18.18 8.99 -21.81
CA ALA A 87 17.24 9.50 -22.79
C ALA A 87 17.85 9.59 -24.20
N ALA A 88 19.10 10.05 -24.34
CA ALA A 88 19.79 10.11 -25.63
C ALA A 88 20.09 8.71 -26.20
N ARG A 89 20.41 7.74 -25.33
CA ARG A 89 20.78 6.38 -25.72
C ARG A 89 19.59 5.51 -26.10
N PHE A 90 18.55 5.52 -25.29
CA PHE A 90 17.40 4.63 -25.41
C PHE A 90 16.17 5.31 -26.04
N GLY A 91 16.17 6.64 -26.15
CA GLY A 91 15.10 7.39 -26.81
C GLY A 91 13.73 7.14 -26.19
N GLU A 92 12.75 6.87 -27.06
CA GLU A 92 11.35 6.67 -26.70
C GLU A 92 11.14 5.49 -25.74
N ASP A 93 11.98 4.44 -25.84
CA ASP A 93 11.87 3.26 -24.99
C ASP A 93 12.15 3.59 -23.51
N PHE A 94 13.02 4.55 -23.22
CA PHE A 94 13.27 5.01 -21.85
C PHE A 94 12.13 5.90 -21.32
N THR A 95 11.54 6.72 -22.17
CA THR A 95 10.40 7.57 -21.77
C THR A 95 9.11 6.79 -21.56
N SER A 96 8.94 5.68 -22.30
CA SER A 96 7.75 4.82 -22.27
C SER A 96 7.82 3.67 -21.28
N ILE A 97 8.86 3.60 -20.43
CA ILE A 97 9.01 2.54 -19.41
C ILE A 97 7.74 2.39 -18.56
N ASP A 98 7.10 3.50 -18.18
CA ASP A 98 5.87 3.46 -17.39
C ASP A 98 4.66 2.92 -18.17
N ASP A 99 4.59 3.17 -19.47
CA ASP A 99 3.54 2.64 -20.34
C ASP A 99 3.68 1.12 -20.48
N VAL A 100 4.93 0.66 -20.67
CA VAL A 100 5.27 -0.77 -20.69
C VAL A 100 4.91 -1.43 -19.36
N ARG A 101 5.32 -0.85 -18.22
CA ARG A 101 4.96 -1.36 -16.89
C ARG A 101 3.44 -1.37 -16.66
N SER A 102 2.72 -0.36 -17.14
CA SER A 102 1.26 -0.31 -17.03
C SER A 102 0.59 -1.41 -17.85
N LEU A 103 1.13 -1.73 -19.03
CA LEU A 103 0.66 -2.86 -19.84
C LEU A 103 0.97 -4.20 -19.17
N GLU A 104 2.19 -4.38 -18.65
CA GLU A 104 2.61 -5.55 -17.89
C GLU A 104 1.71 -5.75 -16.65
N LEU A 105 1.40 -4.68 -15.90
CA LEU A 105 0.51 -4.70 -14.74
C LEU A 105 -0.86 -5.33 -15.07
N LYS A 106 -1.39 -5.09 -16.28
CA LYS A 106 -2.66 -5.61 -16.78
C LYS A 106 -2.57 -7.02 -17.37
N GLN A 107 -1.51 -7.31 -18.12
CA GLN A 107 -1.40 -8.57 -18.86
C GLN A 107 -0.85 -9.71 -18.00
N THR A 108 0.18 -9.43 -17.20
CA THR A 108 0.94 -10.44 -16.45
C THR A 108 1.04 -10.14 -14.96
N GLY A 109 0.82 -8.88 -14.55
CA GLY A 109 0.98 -8.40 -13.18
C GLY A 109 -0.29 -8.45 -12.33
N TYR A 110 -0.39 -7.51 -11.37
CA TYR A 110 -1.43 -7.53 -10.34
C TYR A 110 -2.85 -7.47 -10.88
N LEU A 111 -3.09 -6.81 -12.01
CA LEU A 111 -4.44 -6.64 -12.59
C LEU A 111 -4.80 -7.72 -13.62
N LYS A 112 -3.95 -8.74 -13.78
CA LYS A 112 -4.23 -9.87 -14.65
C LYS A 112 -5.60 -10.50 -14.36
N ASP A 113 -6.35 -10.82 -15.40
CA ASP A 113 -7.70 -11.39 -15.31
C ASP A 113 -8.73 -10.51 -14.59
N LEU A 114 -8.41 -9.24 -14.33
CA LEU A 114 -9.36 -8.26 -13.81
C LEU A 114 -9.86 -7.33 -14.92
N TYR A 115 -11.04 -6.77 -14.70
CA TYR A 115 -11.59 -5.68 -15.50
C TYR A 115 -12.35 -4.72 -14.58
N LEU A 116 -12.36 -3.44 -14.96
CA LEU A 116 -13.19 -2.46 -14.29
C LEU A 116 -14.60 -2.54 -14.88
N SER A 117 -15.60 -2.64 -14.01
CA SER A 117 -17.01 -2.54 -14.37
C SER A 117 -17.63 -1.38 -13.61
N VAL A 118 -18.57 -0.68 -14.24
CA VAL A 118 -19.41 0.31 -13.59
C VAL A 118 -20.82 -0.27 -13.53
N GLU A 119 -21.31 -0.50 -12.33
CA GLU A 119 -22.72 -0.82 -12.07
C GLU A 119 -23.30 0.27 -11.19
N ASP A 120 -24.47 0.80 -11.55
CA ASP A 120 -25.18 1.82 -10.78
C ASP A 120 -24.30 3.03 -10.40
N GLY A 121 -23.48 3.52 -11.35
CA GLY A 121 -22.55 4.64 -11.13
C GLY A 121 -21.32 4.31 -10.29
N ASN A 122 -21.19 3.08 -9.79
CA ASN A 122 -20.09 2.67 -8.92
C ASN A 122 -19.04 1.84 -9.66
N PRO A 123 -17.82 2.38 -9.88
CA PRO A 123 -16.74 1.63 -10.48
C PRO A 123 -16.22 0.56 -9.50
N ALA A 124 -16.19 -0.69 -9.95
CA ALA A 124 -15.72 -1.83 -9.17
C ALA A 124 -14.86 -2.76 -10.03
N TRP A 125 -13.74 -3.20 -9.44
CA TRP A 125 -12.90 -4.21 -10.06
C TRP A 125 -13.51 -5.61 -9.94
N ARG A 126 -13.57 -6.33 -11.05
CA ARG A 126 -14.12 -7.69 -11.12
C ARG A 126 -13.15 -8.66 -11.76
N ILE A 127 -13.30 -9.92 -11.37
CA ILE A 127 -12.55 -11.04 -11.92
C ILE A 127 -13.29 -11.54 -13.16
N ARG A 128 -12.58 -11.74 -14.27
CA ARG A 128 -13.14 -12.29 -15.51
C ARG A 128 -13.76 -13.67 -15.29
N GLU A 129 -14.81 -13.98 -16.03
CA GLU A 129 -15.50 -15.27 -15.97
C GLU A 129 -14.54 -16.43 -16.21
N GLY A 130 -14.70 -17.53 -15.46
CA GLY A 130 -13.83 -18.70 -15.52
C GLY A 130 -12.40 -18.50 -14.98
N ARG A 131 -12.08 -17.31 -14.44
CA ARG A 131 -10.78 -16.99 -13.81
C ARG A 131 -10.87 -16.79 -12.29
N ALA A 132 -12.08 -16.86 -11.73
CA ALA A 132 -12.24 -16.90 -10.29
C ALA A 132 -11.61 -18.19 -9.74
N PRO A 133 -10.88 -18.14 -8.61
CA PRO A 133 -10.30 -19.34 -8.03
C PRO A 133 -11.41 -20.33 -7.64
N SER A 134 -11.19 -21.61 -7.95
CA SER A 134 -12.05 -22.71 -7.48
C SER A 134 -11.92 -22.86 -5.96
N VAL A 135 -12.97 -23.36 -5.30
CA VAL A 135 -13.04 -23.50 -3.83
C VAL A 135 -11.87 -24.34 -3.29
N GLU A 136 -11.40 -25.33 -4.03
CA GLU A 136 -10.33 -26.26 -3.64
C GLU A 136 -8.91 -25.67 -3.69
N VAL A 137 -8.65 -24.66 -4.54
CA VAL A 137 -7.31 -24.03 -4.65
C VAL A 137 -7.07 -23.05 -3.49
N VAL A 138 -8.15 -22.52 -2.91
CA VAL A 138 -8.13 -21.46 -1.89
C VAL A 138 -7.87 -22.01 -0.47
N THR A 139 -8.00 -23.31 -0.25
CA THR A 139 -7.67 -23.97 1.03
C THR A 139 -6.17 -24.26 1.19
N ASN A 140 -5.38 -24.20 0.11
CA ASN A 140 -3.95 -24.53 0.10
C ASN A 140 -3.02 -23.30 0.00
N THR A 141 -3.54 -22.09 -0.15
CA THR A 141 -2.70 -20.88 -0.19
C THR A 141 -2.20 -20.55 1.21
N SER A 142 -0.89 -20.67 1.44
CA SER A 142 -0.25 -20.19 2.67
C SER A 142 -0.40 -18.66 2.74
N LEU A 143 -1.24 -18.17 3.66
CA LEU A 143 -1.42 -16.75 3.89
C LEU A 143 -0.20 -16.19 4.63
N GLU A 144 0.58 -15.35 3.97
CA GLU A 144 1.80 -14.79 4.53
C GLU A 144 1.54 -13.41 5.15
N LEU A 145 1.96 -13.22 6.40
CA LEU A 145 1.88 -11.90 7.04
C LEU A 145 2.55 -10.83 6.19
N GLY A 146 1.87 -9.70 6.01
CA GLY A 146 2.34 -8.63 5.15
C GLY A 146 2.08 -8.83 3.66
N GLN A 147 1.39 -9.91 3.25
CA GLN A 147 0.98 -10.06 1.86
C GLN A 147 0.16 -8.83 1.43
N TRP A 148 0.61 -8.20 0.35
CA TRP A 148 0.08 -6.94 -0.16
C TRP A 148 -0.68 -7.16 -1.47
N PHE A 149 -1.80 -6.48 -1.61
CA PHE A 149 -2.68 -6.52 -2.77
C PHE A 149 -2.95 -5.09 -3.23
N ILE A 150 -2.95 -4.88 -4.55
CA ILE A 150 -3.24 -3.57 -5.11
C ILE A 150 -4.71 -3.18 -4.84
N ASN A 151 -5.66 -4.12 -4.92
CA ASN A 151 -7.07 -3.88 -4.59
C ASN A 151 -7.77 -5.14 -4.07
N MET A 152 -9.03 -4.99 -3.66
CA MET A 152 -9.82 -6.11 -3.11
C MET A 152 -10.06 -7.23 -4.12
N ALA A 153 -10.17 -6.92 -5.41
CA ALA A 153 -10.34 -7.93 -6.44
C ALA A 153 -9.08 -8.83 -6.58
N CYS A 154 -7.89 -8.25 -6.40
CA CYS A 154 -6.64 -9.03 -6.31
C CYS A 154 -6.62 -9.92 -5.06
N ALA A 155 -7.00 -9.40 -3.89
CA ALA A 155 -7.10 -10.20 -2.66
C ALA A 155 -8.08 -11.37 -2.85
N ARG A 156 -9.24 -11.11 -3.46
CA ARG A 156 -10.23 -12.13 -3.80
C ARG A 156 -9.72 -13.16 -4.80
N ARG A 157 -9.01 -12.74 -5.85
CA ARG A 157 -8.39 -13.64 -6.83
C ARG A 157 -7.37 -14.57 -6.18
N SER A 158 -6.63 -14.09 -5.18
CA SER A 158 -5.71 -14.90 -4.38
C SER A 158 -6.40 -15.82 -3.36
N GLY A 159 -7.74 -15.79 -3.28
CA GLY A 159 -8.52 -16.58 -2.34
C GLY A 159 -8.60 -15.99 -0.92
N MET A 160 -8.00 -14.82 -0.69
CA MET A 160 -7.92 -14.18 0.63
C MET A 160 -9.27 -13.58 1.06
N SER A 161 -10.10 -13.13 0.13
CA SER A 161 -11.39 -12.48 0.44
C SER A 161 -12.52 -13.02 -0.42
N GLY A 162 -13.75 -12.97 0.10
CA GLY A 162 -14.97 -13.27 -0.65
C GLY A 162 -15.51 -12.08 -1.47
N ASN A 163 -16.84 -12.01 -1.64
CA ASN A 163 -17.51 -11.06 -2.52
C ASN A 163 -17.96 -9.74 -1.86
N SER A 164 -17.93 -9.63 -0.53
CA SER A 164 -18.50 -8.50 0.22
C SER A 164 -17.46 -7.77 1.08
N ILE A 165 -17.82 -6.57 1.53
CA ILE A 165 -17.04 -5.70 2.43
C ILE A 165 -16.56 -6.47 3.67
N GLU A 166 -17.28 -7.51 4.07
CA GLU A 166 -16.90 -8.47 5.11
C GLU A 166 -17.41 -9.84 4.68
N THR A 167 -16.51 -10.80 4.40
CA THR A 167 -16.92 -12.12 3.89
C THR A 167 -16.20 -13.25 4.63
N LEU A 168 -16.95 -14.32 4.92
CA LEU A 168 -16.35 -15.66 4.93
C LEU A 168 -15.69 -15.88 3.57
N ALA A 169 -14.37 -15.99 3.52
CA ALA A 169 -13.70 -16.42 2.31
C ALA A 169 -14.25 -17.79 1.90
N LYS A 170 -14.25 -18.07 0.59
CA LYS A 170 -14.89 -19.25 0.01
C LYS A 170 -14.39 -20.59 0.57
N ASN A 171 -13.26 -20.59 1.27
CA ASN A 171 -12.64 -21.72 1.97
C ASN A 171 -13.09 -21.88 3.43
N GLY A 172 -14.10 -21.13 3.90
CA GLY A 172 -14.54 -21.14 5.30
C GLY A 172 -13.64 -20.32 6.25
N ILE A 173 -12.58 -19.70 5.73
CA ILE A 173 -11.72 -18.80 6.50
C ILE A 173 -12.44 -17.47 6.68
N LYS A 174 -12.53 -16.99 7.93
CA LYS A 174 -13.18 -15.72 8.26
C LYS A 174 -12.20 -14.58 8.02
N VAL A 175 -12.45 -13.75 7.00
CA VAL A 175 -11.62 -12.59 6.69
C VAL A 175 -12.45 -11.32 6.87
N LEU A 176 -11.91 -10.38 7.62
CA LEU A 176 -12.51 -9.09 7.92
C LEU A 176 -11.66 -7.98 7.28
N PRO A 177 -12.11 -7.40 6.16
CA PRO A 177 -11.52 -6.22 5.54
C PRO A 177 -11.85 -4.94 6.31
N LEU A 178 -10.83 -4.32 6.88
CA LEU A 178 -10.87 -2.99 7.47
C LEU A 178 -10.38 -1.99 6.42
N LEU A 179 -11.26 -1.63 5.49
CA LEU A 179 -10.91 -0.82 4.32
C LEU A 179 -11.01 0.69 4.55
N TRP A 180 -11.91 1.10 5.44
CA TRP A 180 -12.15 2.48 5.87
C TRP A 180 -12.69 2.48 7.30
N GLY A 181 -12.97 3.66 7.86
CA GLY A 181 -13.28 3.83 9.27
C GLY A 181 -12.06 4.27 10.05
N ARG A 182 -12.04 4.03 11.36
CA ARG A 182 -10.92 4.41 12.23
C ARG A 182 -10.54 3.31 13.20
N GLU A 183 -9.26 3.25 13.54
CA GLU A 183 -8.75 2.43 14.63
C GLU A 183 -8.18 3.30 15.75
N GLU A 184 -8.47 2.93 16.98
CA GLU A 184 -7.97 3.58 18.20
C GLU A 184 -7.29 2.51 19.06
N GLN A 185 -6.08 2.80 19.55
CA GLN A 185 -5.41 1.90 20.47
C GLN A 185 -6.02 2.04 21.87
N ILE A 186 -6.60 0.99 22.41
CA ILE A 186 -7.11 0.99 23.79
C ILE A 186 -6.02 0.59 24.77
N ASP A 187 -5.32 -0.50 24.44
CA ASP A 187 -4.24 -1.09 25.23
C ASP A 187 -3.17 -1.63 24.27
N LYS A 188 -2.00 -2.05 24.76
CA LYS A 188 -0.86 -2.52 23.94
C LYS A 188 -1.24 -3.58 22.90
N ASP A 189 -2.15 -4.47 23.25
CA ASP A 189 -2.52 -5.60 22.39
C ASP A 189 -3.97 -5.50 21.88
N VAL A 190 -4.73 -4.47 22.30
CA VAL A 190 -6.15 -4.31 21.95
C VAL A 190 -6.38 -3.03 21.17
N THR A 191 -6.88 -3.21 19.95
CA THR A 191 -7.25 -2.13 19.04
C THR A 191 -8.77 -2.08 18.90
N ARG A 192 -9.34 -0.88 19.00
CA ARG A 192 -10.75 -0.63 18.70
C ARG A 192 -10.90 -0.17 17.27
N TYR A 193 -11.64 -0.91 16.48
CA TYR A 193 -12.10 -0.45 15.17
C TYR A 193 -13.49 0.18 15.30
N ILE A 194 -13.71 1.30 14.61
CA ILE A 194 -14.97 2.01 14.59
C ILE A 194 -15.34 2.38 13.16
N ARG A 195 -16.59 2.12 12.79
CA ARG A 195 -17.18 2.46 11.50
C ARG A 195 -18.55 3.08 11.69
N ASP A 196 -18.76 4.19 11.01
CA ASP A 196 -20.04 4.88 10.93
C ASP A 196 -20.63 4.62 9.53
N GLY A 197 -21.94 4.40 9.42
CA GLY A 197 -22.59 4.12 8.14
C GLY A 197 -24.07 3.76 8.25
N ASP A 198 -24.67 3.39 7.12
CA ASP A 198 -26.08 2.98 7.07
C ASP A 198 -26.29 1.57 7.64
N ALA A 199 -27.53 1.21 7.97
CA ALA A 199 -27.86 -0.12 8.49
C ALA A 199 -27.41 -1.25 7.56
N SER A 200 -27.49 -1.06 6.24
CA SER A 200 -27.04 -2.02 5.22
C SER A 200 -25.52 -2.22 5.20
N GLU A 201 -24.77 -1.24 5.72
CA GLU A 201 -23.32 -1.27 5.84
C GLU A 201 -22.84 -1.89 7.15
N MET A 202 -23.74 -2.04 8.13
CA MET A 202 -23.44 -2.63 9.42
C MET A 202 -23.53 -4.15 9.35
N VAL A 203 -22.44 -4.81 9.75
CA VAL A 203 -22.34 -6.26 9.61
C VAL A 203 -22.70 -6.95 10.91
N HIS A 204 -24.00 -7.15 11.10
CA HIS A 204 -24.56 -7.84 12.27
C HIS A 204 -24.02 -9.26 12.45
N SER A 205 -23.54 -9.92 11.39
CA SER A 205 -22.97 -11.26 11.47
C SER A 205 -21.69 -11.33 12.30
N LEU A 206 -20.96 -10.22 12.49
CA LEU A 206 -19.78 -10.16 13.36
C LEU A 206 -20.09 -10.43 14.83
N LEU A 207 -21.33 -10.23 15.27
CA LEU A 207 -21.76 -10.58 16.63
C LEU A 207 -21.51 -12.07 16.92
N THR A 208 -21.73 -12.93 15.92
CA THR A 208 -21.48 -14.39 16.04
C THR A 208 -20.00 -14.77 16.04
N GLN A 209 -19.11 -13.79 15.81
CA GLN A 209 -17.66 -13.98 15.71
C GLN A 209 -16.90 -13.53 16.96
N VAL A 210 -17.60 -13.05 17.99
CA VAL A 210 -16.98 -12.73 19.28
C VAL A 210 -16.33 -13.99 19.87
N GLY A 211 -15.07 -13.86 20.29
CA GLY A 211 -14.23 -14.95 20.78
C GLY A 211 -13.57 -15.79 19.68
N GLN A 212 -13.91 -15.59 18.41
CA GLN A 212 -13.34 -16.34 17.29
C GLN A 212 -12.10 -15.66 16.72
N LYS A 213 -11.21 -16.47 16.14
CA LYS A 213 -10.09 -15.98 15.34
C LYS A 213 -10.55 -15.61 13.93
N VAL A 214 -10.19 -14.41 13.48
CA VAL A 214 -10.48 -13.87 12.16
C VAL A 214 -9.21 -13.31 11.53
N HIS A 215 -9.08 -13.41 10.21
CA HIS A 215 -8.00 -12.80 9.46
C HIS A 215 -8.33 -11.33 9.17
N ILE A 216 -7.37 -10.44 9.36
CA ILE A 216 -7.57 -9.00 9.12
C ILE A 216 -6.84 -8.55 7.86
N LEU A 217 -7.57 -7.87 6.97
CA LEU A 217 -7.00 -7.07 5.89
C LEU A 217 -7.15 -5.60 6.24
N ARG A 218 -6.08 -4.80 6.14
CA ARG A 218 -6.16 -3.33 6.29
C ARG A 218 -5.99 -2.65 4.94
N GLY A 219 -6.89 -1.72 4.62
CA GLY A 219 -6.80 -0.89 3.43
C GLY A 219 -6.16 0.46 3.73
N TYR A 220 -5.55 1.07 2.72
CA TYR A 220 -4.88 2.38 2.84
C TYR A 220 -5.80 3.55 3.22
N LYS A 221 -7.13 3.40 3.05
CA LYS A 221 -8.13 4.39 3.43
C LYS A 221 -8.60 4.26 4.89
N LEU A 222 -8.11 3.24 5.60
CA LEU A 222 -8.39 3.08 7.02
C LEU A 222 -7.63 4.16 7.82
N ARG A 223 -8.32 4.91 8.67
CA ARG A 223 -7.68 5.86 9.59
C ARG A 223 -7.09 5.09 10.76
N SER A 224 -5.87 4.57 10.57
CA SER A 224 -5.18 3.74 11.56
C SER A 224 -3.67 3.96 11.48
N PRO A 225 -2.94 3.94 12.61
CA PRO A 225 -1.48 3.91 12.60
C PRO A 225 -0.90 2.62 11.98
N HIS A 226 -1.73 1.61 11.76
CA HIS A 226 -1.36 0.33 11.17
C HIS A 226 -1.80 0.20 9.71
N ALA A 227 -2.54 1.16 9.15
CA ALA A 227 -2.95 1.10 7.75
C ALA A 227 -1.72 1.13 6.81
N PRO A 228 -1.71 0.34 5.72
CA PRO A 228 -0.67 0.47 4.72
C PRO A 228 -0.79 1.83 4.00
N GLU A 229 0.33 2.38 3.53
CA GLU A 229 0.32 3.66 2.79
C GLU A 229 -0.44 3.58 1.46
N ALA A 230 -0.48 2.39 0.85
CA ALA A 230 -1.17 2.13 -0.40
C ALA A 230 -1.73 0.71 -0.45
N GLY A 231 -2.77 0.49 -1.26
CA GLY A 231 -3.37 -0.83 -1.47
C GLY A 231 -3.95 -1.44 -0.19
N ILE A 232 -3.83 -2.77 -0.07
CA ILE A 232 -4.43 -3.58 0.99
C ILE A 232 -3.40 -4.57 1.49
N ARG A 233 -3.27 -4.72 2.81
CA ARG A 233 -2.28 -5.61 3.43
C ARG A 233 -2.95 -6.60 4.38
N TYR A 234 -2.49 -7.84 4.36
CA TYR A 234 -2.87 -8.85 5.32
C TYR A 234 -2.02 -8.77 6.58
N ASP A 235 -2.67 -8.54 7.72
CA ASP A 235 -2.02 -8.23 8.99
C ASP A 235 -2.09 -9.37 10.01
N GLY A 236 -2.65 -10.51 9.61
CA GLY A 236 -2.67 -11.72 10.42
C GLY A 236 -4.00 -12.02 11.09
N LEU A 237 -3.92 -12.86 12.13
CA LEU A 237 -5.05 -13.36 12.89
C LEU A 237 -5.37 -12.47 14.09
N TYR A 238 -6.64 -12.16 14.31
CA TYR A 238 -7.11 -11.38 15.45
C TYR A 238 -8.28 -12.09 16.12
N ILE A 239 -8.44 -11.88 17.42
CA ILE A 239 -9.58 -12.34 18.20
C ILE A 239 -10.51 -11.16 18.39
N ILE A 240 -11.78 -11.31 17.99
CA ILE A 240 -12.81 -10.29 18.26
C ILE A 240 -13.20 -10.42 19.73
N ARG A 241 -12.83 -9.45 20.56
CA ARG A 241 -13.12 -9.45 22.00
C ARG A 241 -14.53 -8.95 22.32
N SER A 242 -15.02 -7.99 21.55
CA SER A 242 -16.38 -7.50 21.71
C SER A 242 -16.89 -6.86 20.42
N PHE A 243 -18.21 -6.92 20.25
CA PHE A 243 -18.95 -6.23 19.19
C PHE A 243 -19.93 -5.24 19.84
N GLY A 244 -20.01 -4.03 19.31
CA GLY A 244 -20.98 -3.03 19.71
C GLY A 244 -21.58 -2.33 18.50
N LEU A 245 -22.89 -2.10 18.54
CA LEU A 245 -23.62 -1.37 17.51
C LEU A 245 -24.55 -0.37 18.18
N LYS A 246 -24.50 0.89 17.77
CA LYS A 246 -25.36 1.96 18.31
C LYS A 246 -25.88 2.82 17.17
N LEU A 247 -27.13 3.23 17.24
CA LEU A 247 -27.67 4.27 16.38
C LEU A 247 -27.24 5.64 16.93
N ASP A 248 -26.64 6.48 16.09
CA ASP A 248 -26.43 7.89 16.39
C ASP A 248 -27.69 8.67 15.98
N PRO A 249 -28.54 9.08 16.94
CA PRO A 249 -29.82 9.73 16.62
C PRO A 249 -29.64 11.11 15.99
N HIS A 250 -28.45 11.72 16.08
CA HIS A 250 -28.20 13.04 15.49
C HIS A 250 -27.80 12.96 14.01
N LYS A 251 -27.19 11.84 13.61
CA LYS A 251 -26.71 11.62 12.24
C LYS A 251 -27.55 10.63 11.45
N GLU A 252 -28.55 10.01 12.09
CA GLU A 252 -29.37 8.92 11.54
C GLU A 252 -28.52 7.75 10.98
N THR A 253 -27.31 7.57 11.51
CA THR A 253 -26.36 6.55 11.06
C THR A 253 -25.98 5.64 12.22
N TYR A 254 -25.58 4.41 11.88
CA TYR A 254 -25.12 3.43 12.85
C TYR A 254 -23.61 3.53 13.06
N CYS A 255 -23.21 3.43 14.32
CA CYS A 255 -21.82 3.32 14.75
C CYS A 255 -21.55 1.88 15.21
N MET A 256 -20.77 1.15 14.41
CA MET A 256 -20.24 -0.17 14.76
C MET A 256 -18.86 -0.03 15.40
N SER A 257 -18.62 -0.79 16.47
CA SER A 257 -17.34 -0.85 17.17
C SER A 257 -16.93 -2.30 17.42
N LEU A 258 -15.65 -2.61 17.17
CA LEU A 258 -15.04 -3.91 17.44
C LEU A 258 -13.82 -3.68 18.31
N ASN A 259 -13.70 -4.41 19.42
CA ASN A 259 -12.41 -4.51 20.11
C ASN A 259 -11.75 -5.79 19.62
N MET A 260 -10.54 -5.67 19.09
CA MET A 260 -9.80 -6.77 18.48
C MET A 260 -8.44 -6.90 19.15
N GLU A 261 -7.99 -8.13 19.35
CA GLU A 261 -6.67 -8.43 19.91
C GLU A 261 -5.88 -9.29 18.94
N GLN A 262 -4.60 -8.98 18.72
CA GLN A 262 -3.77 -9.80 17.85
C GLN A 262 -3.60 -11.21 18.45
N ALA A 263 -3.85 -12.26 17.66
CA ALA A 263 -3.70 -13.63 18.14
C ALA A 263 -2.22 -13.94 18.46
N PRO A 264 -1.94 -14.76 19.50
CA PRO A 264 -0.56 -15.10 19.87
C PRO A 264 0.12 -15.98 18.82
N GLY A 265 1.46 -15.89 18.74
CA GLY A 265 2.29 -16.75 17.89
C GLY A 265 2.59 -16.20 16.49
N GLN A 266 2.28 -14.93 16.23
CA GLN A 266 2.61 -14.24 14.97
C GLN A 266 3.44 -12.98 15.23
N GLY A 267 4.07 -12.44 14.18
CA GLY A 267 4.79 -11.17 14.24
C GLY A 267 3.85 -10.01 14.56
N ARG A 268 4.34 -9.01 15.31
CA ARG A 268 3.52 -7.85 15.64
C ARG A 268 3.20 -7.03 14.38
N VAL A 269 2.04 -6.39 14.36
CA VAL A 269 1.58 -5.59 13.21
C VAL A 269 2.55 -4.45 12.87
N GLU A 270 3.27 -3.89 13.85
CA GLU A 270 4.21 -2.81 13.62
C GLU A 270 5.40 -3.24 12.74
N THR A 271 5.74 -4.53 12.74
CA THR A 271 6.80 -5.05 11.85
C THR A 271 6.43 -5.00 10.37
N LEU A 272 5.14 -4.81 10.06
CA LEU A 272 4.61 -4.73 8.70
C LEU A 272 4.57 -3.29 8.16
N GLN A 273 4.94 -2.28 8.95
CA GLN A 273 4.98 -0.88 8.50
C GLN A 273 5.79 -0.63 7.22
N PRO A 274 6.92 -1.31 6.95
CA PRO A 274 7.65 -1.14 5.69
C PRO A 274 6.92 -1.67 4.45
N ILE A 275 5.71 -2.21 4.60
CA ILE A 275 4.88 -2.72 3.51
C ILE A 275 3.73 -1.73 3.30
N PRO A 276 3.54 -1.20 2.09
CA PRO A 276 4.14 -1.64 0.81
C PRO A 276 5.62 -1.27 0.62
N ARG A 277 6.34 -2.11 -0.11
CA ARG A 277 7.72 -1.87 -0.55
C ARG A 277 7.76 -0.72 -1.57
N PRO A 278 8.90 -0.04 -1.77
CA PRO A 278 9.01 1.03 -2.77
C PRO A 278 8.55 0.63 -4.18
N SER A 279 8.88 -0.58 -4.64
CA SER A 279 8.41 -1.09 -5.93
C SER A 279 6.88 -1.26 -6.01
N GLN A 280 6.24 -1.61 -4.89
CA GLN A 280 4.78 -1.73 -4.80
C GLN A 280 4.10 -0.36 -4.76
N LEU A 281 4.75 0.65 -4.15
CA LEU A 281 4.28 2.05 -4.21
C LEU A 281 4.34 2.59 -5.64
N ASP A 282 5.38 2.24 -6.40
CA ASP A 282 5.47 2.60 -7.81
C ASP A 282 4.37 1.92 -8.64
N ASP A 283 4.09 0.63 -8.40
CA ASP A 283 2.98 -0.09 -9.05
C ASP A 283 1.62 0.49 -8.67
N TRP A 284 1.48 0.93 -7.42
CA TRP A 284 0.29 1.63 -6.94
C TRP A 284 0.05 2.95 -7.69
N LYS A 285 1.09 3.76 -7.90
CA LYS A 285 0.97 5.01 -8.68
C LYS A 285 0.53 4.73 -10.12
N LEU A 286 1.04 3.68 -10.75
CA LEU A 286 0.61 3.25 -12.08
C LEU A 286 -0.86 2.79 -12.06
N TYR A 287 -1.24 2.02 -11.05
CA TYR A 287 -2.63 1.61 -10.84
C TYR A 287 -3.58 2.78 -10.67
N GLU A 288 -3.23 3.80 -9.88
CA GLU A 288 -4.11 4.97 -9.70
C GLU A 288 -4.36 5.70 -11.02
N LYS A 289 -3.31 5.88 -11.84
CA LYS A 289 -3.45 6.48 -13.18
C LYS A 289 -4.32 5.61 -14.09
N PHE A 290 -4.11 4.30 -14.05
CA PHE A 290 -4.86 3.35 -14.85
C PHE A 290 -6.35 3.32 -14.46
N GLU A 291 -6.65 3.24 -13.17
CA GLU A 291 -8.00 3.26 -12.63
C GLU A 291 -8.72 4.56 -13.01
N GLU A 292 -8.06 5.70 -12.86
CA GLU A 292 -8.60 6.99 -13.28
C GLU A 292 -8.91 7.02 -14.79
N HIS A 293 -8.02 6.50 -15.64
CA HIS A 293 -8.24 6.43 -17.07
C HIS A 293 -9.41 5.50 -17.46
N GLU A 294 -9.53 4.34 -16.83
CA GLU A 294 -10.64 3.42 -17.10
C GLU A 294 -12.00 3.98 -16.66
N ILE A 295 -12.03 4.73 -15.56
CA ILE A 295 -13.25 5.39 -15.08
C ILE A 295 -13.67 6.53 -16.00
N LYS A 296 -12.71 7.35 -16.45
CA LYS A 296 -12.94 8.37 -17.49
C LYS A 296 -13.54 7.77 -18.75
N ARG A 297 -12.96 6.66 -19.22
CA ARG A 297 -13.46 5.95 -20.40
C ARG A 297 -14.87 5.39 -20.20
N ALA A 298 -15.26 5.08 -18.97
CA ALA A 298 -16.59 4.58 -18.64
C ALA A 298 -17.65 5.70 -18.52
N GLY A 299 -17.26 6.98 -18.59
CA GLY A 299 -18.19 8.11 -18.60
C GLY A 299 -18.77 8.50 -17.24
N VAL A 300 -18.08 8.16 -16.14
CA VAL A 300 -18.54 8.40 -14.75
C VAL A 300 -17.81 9.60 -14.11
N ASP A 301 -17.32 10.54 -14.92
CA ASP A 301 -16.34 11.54 -14.47
C ASP A 301 -16.87 12.51 -13.39
N ASP A 302 -18.12 12.96 -13.52
CA ASP A 302 -18.73 13.90 -12.56
C ASP A 302 -18.97 13.24 -11.18
N GLU A 303 -19.34 11.96 -11.16
CA GLU A 303 -19.56 11.16 -9.94
C GLU A 303 -18.23 10.65 -9.34
N TYR A 304 -17.21 10.38 -10.16
CA TYR A 304 -15.90 9.93 -9.67
C TYR A 304 -15.10 11.05 -8.99
N GLY A 305 -15.13 12.27 -9.55
CA GLY A 305 -14.51 13.44 -8.94
C GLY A 305 -15.12 13.75 -7.56
N THR A 306 -16.44 13.66 -7.44
CA THR A 306 -17.15 13.80 -6.16
C THR A 306 -16.87 12.61 -5.23
N TRP A 307 -16.87 11.37 -5.71
CA TRP A 307 -16.51 10.16 -4.95
C TRP A 307 -15.08 10.18 -4.37
N ARG A 308 -14.06 10.55 -5.18
CA ARG A 308 -12.68 10.72 -4.71
C ARG A 308 -12.57 11.83 -3.66
N THR A 309 -13.34 12.90 -3.81
CA THR A 309 -13.33 14.06 -2.90
C THR A 309 -14.03 13.74 -1.58
N MET A 310 -15.11 12.95 -1.61
CA MET A 310 -15.77 12.43 -0.41
C MET A 310 -14.86 11.49 0.39
N GLN A 311 -14.00 10.72 -0.28
CA GLN A 311 -13.02 9.85 0.36
C GLN A 311 -11.77 10.57 0.90
N LYS A 312 -11.52 11.81 0.49
CA LYS A 312 -10.39 12.65 0.95
C LYS A 312 -10.66 13.41 2.25
N ARG A 313 -11.75 13.12 3.00
CA ARG A 313 -11.95 13.76 4.31
C ARG A 313 -10.79 13.40 5.25
N ASP A 314 -10.03 14.45 5.57
CA ASP A 314 -8.90 14.65 6.49
C ASP A 314 -8.07 13.42 6.90
N PRO A 315 -6.79 13.33 6.46
CA PRO A 315 -5.80 12.56 7.21
C PRO A 315 -5.65 13.19 8.59
N VAL A 316 -5.86 12.39 9.64
CA VAL A 316 -5.47 12.78 11.00
C VAL A 316 -3.95 12.79 11.01
N VAL A 317 -3.38 13.99 11.16
CA VAL A 317 -1.97 14.18 11.46
C VAL A 317 -1.75 13.64 12.87
N PHE A 318 -1.00 12.55 12.99
CA PHE A 318 -0.48 12.06 14.28
C PHE A 318 0.80 12.82 14.64
#